data_AF-A0A921HIP6-F1
#
_entry.id   AF-A0A921HIP6-F1
#
_cell.length_a   1.000
_cell.length_b   1.000
_cell.length_c   1.000
_cell.angle_alpha   90.00
_cell.angle_beta   90.00
_cell.angle_gamma   90.00
#
_symmetry.space_group_name_H-M   'P 1'
#
loop_
_entity.id
_entity.type
_entity.pdbx_description
1 polymer ?
#
loop_
_entity_poly.entity_id
_entity_poly.type
_entity_poly.pdbx_seq_one_letter_code
_entity_poly.pdbx_strand_id
1 'polypeptide(L)'
;MKKTFTKKTLVAGIAAALMTLTATNVNAKETFIYGQNQQSLIVSTLNEDGKTLTPKWKYEYQYDTLGAMTEKKAYRWDAEQMTWTPAYLLTWRTEGPTLQKLSENK
;
A
#
# COMPACT_ATOMS: atom_id res chain seq x y z
N MET A 1 -15.20 -47.64 6.69
CA MET A 1 -14.12 -46.64 6.86
C MET A 1 -13.91 -45.87 5.57
N LYS A 2 -14.23 -44.56 5.53
CA LYS A 2 -13.61 -43.56 4.64
C LYS A 2 -13.64 -42.23 5.41
N LYS A 3 -12.49 -41.78 5.90
CA LYS A 3 -12.34 -40.57 6.71
C LYS A 3 -12.16 -39.39 5.75
N THR A 4 -13.09 -38.44 5.76
CA THR A 4 -13.01 -37.22 4.96
C THR A 4 -12.21 -36.17 5.72
N PHE A 5 -11.19 -35.62 5.05
CA PHE A 5 -10.21 -34.68 5.58
C PHE A 5 -10.79 -33.26 5.69
N THR A 6 -10.99 -32.76 6.91
CA THR A 6 -11.22 -31.33 7.14
C THR A 6 -9.87 -30.65 7.35
N LYS A 7 -9.39 -29.91 6.34
CA LYS A 7 -8.18 -29.09 6.43
C LYS A 7 -8.44 -27.92 7.40
N LYS A 8 -7.80 -27.96 8.56
CA LYS A 8 -7.68 -26.82 9.47
C LYS A 8 -6.68 -25.84 8.86
N THR A 9 -7.14 -24.72 8.32
CA THR A 9 -6.24 -23.62 7.93
C THR A 9 -6.20 -22.64 9.08
N LEU A 10 -5.05 -22.64 9.76
CA LEU A 10 -4.65 -21.71 10.80
C LEU A 10 -4.66 -20.29 10.22
N VAL A 11 -5.58 -19.44 10.65
CA VAL A 11 -5.52 -18.00 10.36
C VAL A 11 -4.42 -17.43 11.26
N ALA A 12 -3.24 -17.20 10.68
CA ALA A 12 -2.16 -16.50 11.35
C ALA A 12 -2.57 -15.04 11.54
N GLY A 13 -2.88 -14.67 12.78
CA GLY A 13 -3.13 -13.29 13.16
C GLY A 13 -1.87 -12.46 12.99
N ILE A 14 -1.93 -11.43 12.15
CA ILE A 14 -0.88 -10.43 12.05
C ILE A 14 -1.10 -9.46 13.21
N ALA A 15 -0.35 -9.64 14.28
CA ALA A 15 -0.26 -8.66 15.36
C ALA A 15 0.58 -7.47 14.87
N ALA A 16 -0.09 -6.40 14.40
CA ALA A 16 0.56 -5.11 14.23
C ALA A 16 0.61 -4.42 15.59
N ALA A 17 1.82 -4.05 16.04
CA ALA A 17 2.03 -3.35 17.30
C ALA A 17 1.27 -2.00 17.30
N LEU A 18 0.27 -1.88 18.17
CA LEU A 18 -0.44 -0.64 18.46
C LEU A 18 0.47 0.27 19.29
N MET A 19 1.09 1.28 18.68
CA MET A 19 1.59 2.42 19.44
C MET A 19 0.39 3.30 19.81
N THR A 20 0.16 3.48 21.11
CA THR A 20 -0.90 4.34 21.66
C THR A 20 -0.66 5.80 21.28
N LEU A 21 -1.55 6.39 20.46
CA LEU A 21 -1.65 7.84 20.30
C LEU A 21 -2.74 8.36 21.24
N THR A 22 -2.35 9.25 22.16
CA THR A 22 -3.28 10.03 22.97
C THR A 22 -4.02 11.02 22.07
N ALA A 23 -5.31 10.77 21.84
CA ALA A 23 -6.16 11.63 21.03
C ALA A 23 -6.44 12.94 21.78
N THR A 24 -5.75 14.02 21.39
CA THR A 24 -6.34 15.35 21.45
C THR A 24 -7.07 15.57 20.12
N ASN A 25 -8.18 16.31 20.13
CA ASN A 25 -9.09 16.45 18.99
C ASN A 25 -8.40 17.05 17.74
N VAL A 26 -7.68 16.21 17.00
CA VAL A 26 -7.14 16.51 15.68
C VAL A 26 -8.28 16.34 14.70
N ASN A 27 -8.54 17.37 13.91
CA ASN A 27 -9.48 17.31 12.79
C ASN A 27 -9.03 16.14 11.89
N ALA A 28 -9.74 15.01 11.94
CA ALA A 28 -9.32 13.72 11.35
C ALA A 28 -9.22 13.73 9.80
N LYS A 29 -9.45 14.90 9.19
CA LYS A 29 -9.65 15.06 7.75
C LYS A 29 -8.40 14.80 6.91
N GLU A 30 -7.21 14.75 7.50
CA GLU A 30 -5.94 14.68 6.74
C GLU A 30 -4.84 13.81 7.39
N THR A 31 -5.19 12.87 8.28
CA THR A 31 -4.17 11.97 8.86
C THR A 31 -3.79 10.88 7.86
N PHE A 32 -2.60 10.98 7.27
CA PHE A 32 -2.02 9.91 6.47
C PHE A 32 -1.42 8.80 7.34
N ILE A 33 -1.75 7.55 7.00
CA ILE A 33 -1.23 6.34 7.63
C ILE A 33 -0.43 5.57 6.57
N TYR A 34 0.78 5.17 6.96
CA TYR A 34 1.75 4.54 6.09
C TYR A 34 1.97 3.08 6.51
N GLY A 35 1.66 2.16 5.60
CA GLY A 35 2.03 0.75 5.72
C GLY A 35 3.18 0.45 4.77
N GLN A 36 4.35 0.08 5.28
CA GLN A 36 5.55 -0.12 4.47
C GLN A 36 6.21 -1.47 4.74
N ASN A 37 6.78 -2.06 3.69
CA ASN A 37 7.79 -3.10 3.75
C ASN A 37 8.95 -2.77 2.78
N GLN A 38 9.86 -3.70 2.56
CA GLN A 38 11.03 -3.46 1.70
C GLN A 38 10.67 -3.17 0.23
N GLN A 39 9.56 -3.70 -0.29
CA GLN A 39 9.21 -3.63 -1.71
C GLN A 39 7.98 -2.76 -1.99
N SER A 40 7.30 -2.27 -0.96
CA SER A 40 6.05 -1.54 -1.14
C SER A 40 5.74 -0.55 -0.04
N LEU A 41 5.00 0.48 -0.41
CA LEU A 41 4.42 1.48 0.49
C LEU A 41 2.95 1.65 0.12
N ILE A 42 2.06 1.56 1.11
CA ILE A 42 0.65 1.93 0.99
C ILE A 42 0.41 3.17 1.84
N VAL A 43 -0.23 4.17 1.24
CA VAL A 43 -0.67 5.40 1.88
C VAL A 43 -2.20 5.36 1.97
N SER A 44 -2.72 5.52 3.18
CA SER A 44 -4.15 5.53 3.48
C SER A 44 -4.51 6.76 4.30
N THR A 45 -5.80 7.09 4.36
CA THR A 45 -6.34 8.08 5.31
C THR A 45 -7.20 7.38 6.36
N LEU A 46 -7.13 7.84 7.60
CA LEU A 46 -8.09 7.45 8.64
C LEU A 46 -9.46 8.05 8.31
N ASN A 47 -10.50 7.23 8.35
CA ASN A 47 -11.86 7.68 8.13
C ASN A 47 -12.41 8.39 9.38
N GLU A 48 -13.52 9.12 9.22
CA GLU A 48 -14.15 9.90 10.31
C GLU A 48 -14.56 9.05 11.52
N ASP A 49 -14.80 7.75 11.31
CA ASP A 49 -15.10 6.79 12.37
C ASP A 49 -13.92 6.51 13.32
N GLY A 50 -12.72 6.99 12.96
CA GLY A 50 -11.48 6.81 13.72
C GLY A 50 -10.98 5.36 13.79
N LYS A 51 -11.57 4.45 13.02
CA LYS A 51 -11.33 3.00 13.09
C LYS A 51 -10.96 2.38 11.75
N THR A 52 -11.53 2.89 10.66
CA THR A 52 -11.33 2.32 9.33
C THR A 52 -10.41 3.18 8.48
N LEU A 53 -9.72 2.55 7.54
CA LEU A 53 -8.78 3.20 6.65
C LEU A 53 -9.28 3.14 5.20
N THR A 54 -9.11 4.24 4.48
CA THR A 54 -9.29 4.27 3.04
C THR A 54 -7.93 4.39 2.34
N PRO A 55 -7.51 3.40 1.53
CA PRO A 55 -6.29 3.51 0.74
C PRO A 55 -6.37 4.64 -0.28
N LYS A 56 -5.22 5.26 -0.57
CA LYS A 56 -5.08 6.37 -1.52
C LYS A 56 -4.04 6.07 -2.59
N TRP A 57 -2.85 5.66 -2.15
CA TRP A 57 -1.73 5.36 -3.03
C TRP A 57 -1.05 4.06 -2.63
N LYS A 58 -0.56 3.33 -3.62
CA LYS A 58 0.38 2.23 -3.45
C LYS A 58 1.60 2.50 -4.31
N TYR A 59 2.77 2.23 -3.76
CA TYR A 59 4.04 2.24 -4.46
C TYR A 59 4.64 0.85 -4.37
N GLU A 60 5.19 0.38 -5.48
CA GLU A 60 5.99 -0.83 -5.57
C GLU A 60 7.38 -0.46 -6.07
N TYR A 61 8.39 -1.02 -5.44
CA TYR A 61 9.79 -0.73 -5.71
C TYR A 61 10.48 -1.97 -6.27
N GLN A 62 11.29 -1.77 -7.29
CA GLN A 62 12.22 -2.78 -7.79
C GLN A 62 13.65 -2.33 -7.51
N TYR A 63 14.49 -3.30 -7.18
CA TYR A 63 15.89 -3.09 -6.88
C TYR A 63 16.74 -4.03 -7.73
N ASP A 64 17.93 -3.59 -8.11
CA ASP A 64 18.92 -4.46 -8.74
C ASP A 64 19.61 -5.39 -7.72
N THR A 65 20.54 -6.21 -8.18
CA THR A 65 21.30 -7.15 -7.36
C THR A 65 22.22 -6.47 -6.35
N LEU A 66 22.54 -5.19 -6.52
CA LEU A 66 23.34 -4.38 -5.61
C LEU A 66 22.47 -3.60 -4.61
N GLY A 67 21.14 -3.72 -4.71
CA GLY A 67 20.18 -3.05 -3.84
C GLY A 67 19.87 -1.61 -4.24
N ALA A 68 20.28 -1.16 -5.43
CA ALA A 68 19.90 0.15 -5.94
C ALA A 68 18.49 0.10 -6.55
N MET A 69 17.66 1.10 -6.25
CA MET A 69 16.29 1.17 -6.77
C MET A 69 16.30 1.46 -8.27
N THR A 70 15.72 0.56 -9.06
CA THR A 70 15.64 0.66 -10.53
C THR A 70 14.27 1.15 -10.99
N GLU A 71 13.21 0.81 -10.26
CA GLU A 71 11.85 1.24 -10.58
C GLU A 71 11.04 1.60 -9.35
N LYS A 72 10.15 2.58 -9.51
CA LYS A 72 9.07 2.90 -8.58
C LYS A 72 7.78 3.01 -9.38
N LYS A 73 6.87 2.07 -9.17
CA LYS A 73 5.55 2.06 -9.80
C LYS A 73 4.50 2.56 -8.83
N ALA A 74 3.75 3.59 -9.22
CA ALA A 74 2.70 4.20 -8.41
C ALA A 74 1.33 3.76 -8.91
N TYR A 75 0.45 3.45 -7.98
CA TYR A 75 -0.94 3.07 -8.21
C TYR A 75 -1.87 3.94 -7.39
N ARG A 76 -2.96 4.39 -8.00
CA ARG A 76 -4.04 5.11 -7.34
C ARG A 76 -5.12 4.12 -6.93
N TRP A 77 -5.70 4.30 -5.75
CA TRP A 77 -6.88 3.54 -5.36
C TRP A 77 -8.11 4.01 -6.14
N ASP A 78 -8.75 3.08 -6.84
CA ASP A 78 -10.07 3.26 -7.43
C ASP A 78 -11.11 2.77 -6.43
N ALA A 79 -11.83 3.70 -5.81
CA ALA A 79 -12.82 3.39 -4.80
C ALA A 79 -14.12 2.81 -5.37
N GLU A 80 -14.42 3.07 -6.64
CA GLU A 80 -15.62 2.53 -7.31
C GLU A 80 -15.41 1.06 -7.65
N GLN A 81 -14.24 0.73 -8.20
CA GLN A 81 -13.88 -0.64 -8.57
C GLN A 81 -13.27 -1.43 -7.42
N MET A 82 -12.88 -0.76 -6.33
CA MET A 82 -12.11 -1.34 -5.23
C MET A 82 -10.81 -2.01 -5.70
N THR A 83 -10.10 -1.35 -6.63
CA THR A 83 -8.85 -1.87 -7.21
C THR A 83 -7.74 -0.83 -7.26
N TRP A 84 -6.51 -1.27 -7.53
CA TRP A 84 -5.35 -0.40 -7.73
C TRP A 84 -5.11 -0.15 -9.22
N THR A 85 -5.25 1.10 -9.64
CA THR A 85 -5.03 1.52 -11.02
C THR A 85 -3.61 2.06 -11.18
N PRO A 86 -2.77 1.53 -12.08
CA PRO A 86 -1.43 2.06 -12.33
C PRO A 86 -1.51 3.51 -12.83
N ALA A 87 -0.77 4.41 -12.19
CA ALA A 87 -0.79 5.84 -12.51
C ALA A 87 0.54 6.30 -13.14
N TYR A 88 1.66 5.91 -12.54
CA TYR A 88 2.99 6.34 -12.97
C TYR A 88 4.01 5.22 -12.82
N LEU A 89 5.04 5.25 -13.66
CA LEU A 89 6.25 4.46 -13.53
C LEU A 89 7.45 5.42 -13.57
N LEU A 90 8.28 5.37 -12.54
CA LEU A 90 9.56 6.03 -12.49
C LEU A 90 10.65 4.97 -12.66
N THR A 91 11.50 5.11 -13.66
CA THR A 91 12.61 4.19 -13.93
C THR A 91 13.93 4.94 -13.83
N TRP A 92 14.88 4.43 -13.06
CA TRP A 92 16.23 4.97 -12.97
C TRP A 92 17.11 4.35 -14.04
N ARG A 93 17.76 5.20 -14.84
CA ARG A 93 18.73 4.82 -15.87
C ARG A 93 20.00 5.65 -15.70
N THR A 94 21.04 5.29 -16.45
CA THR A 94 22.34 5.98 -16.44
C THR A 94 22.22 7.48 -16.75
N GLU A 95 21.25 7.85 -17.60
CA GLU A 95 20.99 9.25 -17.99
C GLU A 95 20.11 10.02 -16.99
N GLY A 96 19.61 9.34 -15.94
CA GLY A 96 18.73 9.90 -14.93
C GLY A 96 17.37 9.20 -14.84
N PRO A 97 16.51 9.63 -13.89
CA PRO A 97 15.17 9.06 -13.73
C PRO A 97 14.24 9.51 -14.85
N THR A 98 13.50 8.57 -15.43
CA THR A 98 12.46 8.83 -16.44
C THR A 98 11.08 8.56 -15.85
N LEU A 99 10.16 9.53 -15.98
CA LEU A 99 8.78 9.39 -15.54
C LEU A 99 7.86 9.07 -16.73
N GLN A 100 7.12 7.97 -16.63
CA GLN A 100 6.08 7.57 -17.56
C GLN A 100 4.72 7.62 -16.88
N LYS A 101 3.74 8.27 -17.52
CA LYS A 101 2.33 8.21 -17.11
C LYS A 101 1.70 6.94 -17.68
N LEU A 102 1.05 6.15 -16.84
CA LEU A 102 0.49 4.83 -17.21
C LEU A 102 -1.02 4.85 -17.44
N SER A 103 -1.74 5.82 -16.88
CA SER A 103 -3.16 6.02 -17.12
C SER A 103 -3.51 7.50 -17.15
N GLU A 104 -4.51 7.85 -17.95
CA GLU A 104 -5.17 9.15 -17.85
C GLU A 104 -6.12 9.11 -16.65
N ASN A 105 -6.06 10.14 -15.79
CA ASN A 105 -6.96 10.26 -14.67
C ASN A 105 -8.40 10.27 -15.20
N LYS A 106 -9.21 9.30 -14.81
CA LYS A 106 -10.68 9.39 -14.92
C LYS A 106 -11.22 10.25 -13.78
#